data_AF-G7QEQ1-F1
#
_entry.id   AF-G7QEQ1-F1
#
_cell.length_a   1.000
_cell.length_b   1.000
_cell.length_c   1.000
_cell.angle_alpha   90.00
_cell.angle_beta   90.00
_cell.angle_gamma   90.00
#
_symmetry.space_group_name_H-M   'P 1'
#
loop_
_entity.id
_entity.type
_entity.pdbx_description
1 polymer ?
#
loop_
_entity_poly.entity_id
_entity_poly.type
_entity_poly.pdbx_seq_one_letter_code
_entity_poly.pdbx_strand_id
1 'polypeptide(L)'
;MCMALGKGFLVIAILCGVATFCVSGLYLKSLCLSVACCCGVFSRIFNYYSVPEESRMVLSRQELLRLMRLTEDVPDVRQELLNRLLSGKKLTGRDEQDIRRLWQETQRKHYA
;
A
#
# COMPACT_ATOMS: atom_id res chain seq x y z
N MET A 1 9.00 11.26 0.68
CA MET A 1 9.13 11.88 -0.66
C MET A 1 9.22 10.88 -1.84
N CYS A 2 8.88 9.58 -1.67
CA CYS A 2 9.05 8.59 -2.76
C CYS A 2 7.76 8.14 -3.48
N MET A 3 6.57 8.55 -3.04
CA MET A 3 5.30 8.08 -3.66
C MET A 3 4.76 8.98 -4.79
N ALA A 4 5.37 10.13 -5.05
CA ALA A 4 4.89 11.07 -6.06
C ALA A 4 5.46 10.79 -7.48
N LEU A 5 6.60 10.10 -7.58
CA LEU A 5 7.26 9.84 -8.88
C LEU A 5 6.53 8.79 -9.73
N GLY A 6 5.83 7.83 -9.10
CA GLY A 6 5.19 6.72 -9.81
C GLY A 6 3.96 7.12 -10.64
N LYS A 7 3.21 8.15 -10.20
CA LYS A 7 2.01 8.61 -10.91
C LYS A 7 2.36 9.39 -12.19
N GLY A 8 3.41 10.21 -12.15
CA GLY A 8 3.88 10.97 -13.31
C GLY A 8 4.46 10.09 -14.42
N PHE A 9 5.23 9.06 -14.04
CA PHE A 9 5.81 8.12 -15.00
C PHE A 9 4.75 7.31 -15.75
N LEU A 10 3.66 6.93 -15.07
CA LEU A 10 2.54 6.22 -15.68
C LEU A 10 1.85 7.07 -16.77
N VAL A 11 1.63 8.35 -16.48
CA VAL A 11 0.98 9.29 -17.42
C VAL A 11 1.86 9.50 -18.66
N ILE A 12 3.18 9.62 -18.48
CA ILE A 12 4.14 9.73 -19.58
C ILE A 12 4.16 8.46 -20.44
N ALA A 13 4.13 7.27 -19.81
CA ALA A 13 4.10 6.00 -20.52
C ALA A 13 2.81 5.81 -21.34
N ILE A 14 1.65 6.22 -20.79
CA ILE A 14 0.36 6.18 -21.50
C ILE A 14 0.36 7.16 -22.67
N LEU A 15 0.82 8.40 -22.46
CA LEU A 15 0.94 9.42 -23.52
C LEU A 15 1.88 8.97 -24.64
N CYS A 16 3.00 8.33 -24.30
CA CYS A 16 3.95 7.79 -25.28
C CYS A 16 3.32 6.64 -26.11
N GLY A 17 2.55 5.76 -25.47
CA GLY A 17 1.80 4.71 -26.15
C GLY A 17 0.77 5.26 -27.14
N VAL A 18 0.04 6.32 -26.74
CA VAL A 18 -0.94 7.02 -27.59
C VAL A 18 -0.26 7.78 -28.75
N ALA A 19 0.90 8.41 -28.51
CA ALA A 19 1.65 9.10 -29.56
C ALA A 19 2.19 8.12 -30.62
N THR A 20 2.67 6.96 -30.18
CA THR A 20 3.14 5.88 -31.06
C THR A 20 1.98 5.26 -31.87
N PHE A 21 0.77 5.27 -31.30
CA PHE A 21 -0.48 4.82 -31.92
C PHE A 21 -0.95 5.72 -33.07
N CYS A 22 -0.81 7.05 -32.94
CA CYS A 22 -1.25 8.01 -33.97
C CYS A 22 -0.46 7.92 -35.29
N VAL A 23 0.73 7.31 -35.30
CA VAL A 23 1.65 7.31 -36.46
C VAL A 23 1.50 6.06 -37.33
N SER A 24 0.82 4.98 -36.90
CA SER A 24 0.87 3.69 -37.60
C SER A 24 -0.49 2.99 -37.72
N GLY A 25 -1.24 3.33 -38.78
CA GLY A 25 -2.59 2.83 -39.08
C GLY A 25 -2.74 1.38 -39.57
N LEU A 26 -1.81 0.45 -39.25
CA LEU A 26 -1.86 -0.94 -39.73
C LEU A 26 -1.56 -2.03 -38.69
N TYR A 27 -1.57 -1.71 -37.40
CA TYR A 27 -0.97 -2.59 -36.39
C TYR A 27 -1.94 -3.24 -35.38
N LEU A 28 -3.24 -3.37 -35.66
CA LEU A 28 -4.25 -3.86 -34.68
C LEU A 28 -3.86 -5.16 -33.93
N LYS A 29 -3.21 -6.12 -34.62
CA LYS A 29 -2.75 -7.39 -34.04
C LYS A 29 -1.51 -7.24 -33.16
N SER A 30 -0.51 -6.46 -33.61
CA SER A 30 0.70 -6.17 -32.82
C SER A 30 0.38 -5.24 -31.64
N LEU A 31 -0.57 -4.33 -31.82
CA LEU A 31 -1.10 -3.42 -30.81
C LEU A 31 -1.73 -4.20 -29.66
N CYS A 32 -2.60 -5.17 -29.97
CA CYS A 32 -3.23 -5.99 -28.95
C CYS A 32 -2.19 -6.82 -28.17
N LEU A 33 -1.17 -7.33 -28.87
CA LEU A 33 -0.09 -8.09 -28.24
C LEU A 33 0.80 -7.21 -27.35
N SER A 34 1.17 -6.02 -27.80
CA SER A 34 2.03 -5.11 -27.03
C SER A 34 1.28 -4.52 -25.84
N VAL A 35 0.03 -4.13 -26.01
CA VAL A 35 -0.82 -3.64 -24.92
C VAL A 35 -1.06 -4.75 -23.90
N ALA A 36 -1.37 -5.98 -24.33
CA ALA A 36 -1.54 -7.10 -23.40
C ALA A 36 -0.24 -7.42 -22.64
N CYS A 37 0.91 -7.41 -23.32
CA CYS A 37 2.23 -7.64 -22.71
C CYS A 37 2.56 -6.53 -21.70
N CYS A 38 2.40 -5.27 -22.10
CA CYS A 38 2.59 -4.12 -21.24
C CYS A 38 1.63 -4.18 -20.03
N CYS A 39 0.33 -4.37 -20.24
CA CYS A 39 -0.66 -4.47 -19.17
C CYS A 39 -0.35 -5.62 -18.19
N GLY A 40 0.15 -6.77 -18.67
CA GLY A 40 0.54 -7.89 -17.82
C GLY A 40 1.74 -7.56 -16.93
N VAL A 41 2.79 -6.96 -17.51
CA VAL A 41 3.98 -6.53 -16.78
C VAL A 41 3.64 -5.41 -15.79
N PHE A 42 2.87 -4.40 -16.22
CA PHE A 42 2.41 -3.31 -15.34
C PHE A 42 1.51 -3.82 -14.22
N SER A 43 0.62 -4.78 -14.48
CA SER A 43 -0.22 -5.37 -13.43
C SER A 43 0.61 -6.15 -12.40
N ARG A 44 1.67 -6.85 -12.84
CA ARG A 44 2.60 -7.53 -11.92
C ARG A 44 3.42 -6.56 -11.09
N ILE A 45 3.90 -5.48 -11.69
CA ILE A 45 4.62 -4.41 -10.98
C ILE A 45 3.68 -3.70 -10.02
N PHE A 46 2.47 -3.32 -10.44
CA PHE A 46 1.47 -2.74 -9.56
C PHE A 46 1.09 -3.68 -8.43
N ASN A 47 0.94 -4.98 -8.67
CA ASN A 47 0.62 -5.92 -7.60
C ASN A 47 1.80 -6.07 -6.62
N TYR A 48 3.03 -6.07 -7.13
CA TYR A 48 4.23 -6.07 -6.30
C TYR A 48 4.37 -4.80 -5.43
N TYR A 49 4.09 -3.62 -6.00
CA TYR A 49 4.15 -2.35 -5.27
C TYR A 49 2.89 -2.05 -4.43
N SER A 50 1.71 -2.53 -4.85
CA SER A 50 0.43 -2.38 -4.13
C SER A 50 0.28 -3.38 -2.99
N VAL A 51 1.05 -4.47 -3.00
CA VAL A 51 1.25 -5.35 -1.85
C VAL A 51 2.52 -4.88 -1.14
N PRO A 52 2.45 -3.87 -0.27
CA PRO A 52 3.60 -3.53 0.56
C PRO A 52 3.96 -4.77 1.38
N GLU A 53 5.25 -5.09 1.45
CA GLU A 53 5.80 -6.20 2.26
C GLU A 53 5.32 -6.16 3.73
N GLU A 54 4.90 -4.98 4.21
CA GLU A 54 4.22 -4.80 5.50
C GLU A 54 2.99 -5.69 5.69
N SER A 55 2.28 -6.09 4.63
CA SER A 55 1.12 -7.00 4.76
C SER A 55 1.51 -8.46 4.98
N ARG A 56 2.79 -8.84 4.77
CA ARG A 56 3.29 -10.22 4.98
C ARG A 56 4.25 -10.35 6.14
N MET A 57 4.89 -9.26 6.55
CA MET A 57 5.76 -9.27 7.72
C MET A 57 4.91 -9.43 8.98
N VAL A 58 4.99 -10.62 9.55
CA VAL A 58 4.48 -10.87 10.90
C VAL A 58 5.25 -9.95 11.85
N LEU A 59 4.53 -9.23 12.70
CA LEU A 59 5.15 -8.33 13.66
C LEU A 59 6.15 -9.08 14.53
N SER A 60 7.35 -8.54 14.63
CA SER A 60 8.32 -8.97 15.64
C SER A 60 7.82 -8.62 17.04
N ARG A 61 8.21 -9.41 18.05
CA ARG A 61 7.89 -9.14 19.46
C ARG A 61 8.36 -7.75 19.91
N GLN A 62 9.46 -7.26 19.34
CA GLN A 62 9.96 -5.91 19.64
C GLN A 62 9.04 -4.81 19.12
N GLU A 63 8.48 -4.95 17.92
CA GLU A 63 7.52 -3.99 17.37
C GLU A 63 6.19 -4.03 18.13
N LEU A 64 5.77 -5.22 18.57
CA LEU A 64 4.61 -5.35 19.45
C LEU A 64 4.78 -4.58 20.76
N LEU A 65 5.95 -4.72 21.41
CA LEU A 65 6.26 -4.00 22.65
C LEU A 65 6.33 -2.48 22.41
N ARG A 66 6.87 -2.04 21.28
CA ARG A 66 6.87 -0.63 20.88
C ARG A 66 5.45 -0.10 20.68
N LEU A 67 4.59 -0.85 20.01
CA LEU A 67 3.17 -0.49 19.84
C LEU A 67 2.44 -0.40 21.18
N MET A 68 2.63 -1.36 22.08
CA MET A 68 2.01 -1.29 23.41
C MET A 68 2.44 -0.04 24.17
N ARG A 69 3.74 0.29 24.18
CA ARG A 69 4.24 1.54 24.79
C ARG A 69 3.65 2.79 24.13
N LEU A 70 3.53 2.80 22.81
CA LEU A 70 3.00 3.96 22.07
C LEU A 70 1.51 4.18 22.34
N THR A 71 0.76 3.10 22.59
CA THR A 71 -0.67 3.14 22.92
C THR A 71 -0.95 3.22 24.42
N GLU A 72 0.08 3.29 25.27
CA GLU A 72 -0.07 3.27 26.73
C GLU A 72 -0.92 4.44 27.23
N ASP A 73 -0.76 5.61 26.62
CA ASP A 73 -1.49 6.83 26.95
C ASP A 73 -2.95 6.86 26.45
N VAL A 74 -3.35 5.90 25.60
CA VAL A 74 -4.69 5.87 24.98
C VAL A 74 -5.34 4.50 25.22
N PRO A 75 -6.20 4.37 26.25
CA PRO A 75 -6.75 3.08 26.66
C PRO A 75 -7.58 2.40 25.57
N ASP A 76 -8.31 3.17 24.76
CA ASP A 76 -9.15 2.64 23.67
C ASP A 76 -8.32 1.94 22.59
N VAL A 77 -7.21 2.56 22.19
CA VAL A 77 -6.33 2.01 21.14
C VAL A 77 -5.56 0.80 21.67
N ARG A 78 -5.18 0.84 22.95
CA ARG A 78 -4.58 -0.32 23.63
C ARG A 78 -5.54 -1.51 23.69
N GLN A 79 -6.82 -1.29 23.95
CA GLN A 79 -7.83 -2.34 23.93
C GLN A 79 -8.01 -2.97 22.54
N GLU A 80 -8.02 -2.16 21.49
CA GLU A 80 -8.09 -2.67 20.11
C GLU A 80 -6.86 -3.52 19.74
N LEU A 81 -5.66 -3.08 20.13
CA LEU A 81 -4.42 -3.86 19.97
C LEU A 81 -4.51 -5.22 20.69
N LEU A 82 -5.01 -5.23 21.92
CA LEU A 82 -5.21 -6.46 22.70
C LEU A 82 -6.28 -7.37 22.10
N ASN A 83 -7.40 -6.82 21.61
CA ASN A 83 -8.43 -7.60 20.92
C ASN A 83 -7.88 -8.30 19.68
N ARG A 84 -7.03 -7.62 18.90
CA ARG A 84 -6.39 -8.22 17.73
C ARG A 84 -5.35 -9.28 18.10
N LEU A 85 -4.61 -9.08 19.20
CA LEU A 85 -3.71 -10.08 19.78
C LEU A 85 -4.46 -11.34 20.23
N LEU A 86 -5.56 -11.15 20.96
CA LEU A 86 -6.38 -12.24 21.51
C LEU A 86 -7.23 -12.94 20.44
N SER A 87 -7.47 -12.30 19.29
CA SER A 87 -8.15 -12.90 18.13
C SER A 87 -7.39 -14.09 17.53
N GLY A 88 -6.16 -14.38 17.95
CA GLY A 88 -5.34 -15.51 17.47
C GLY A 88 -4.79 -15.32 16.05
N LYS A 89 -5.03 -14.16 15.43
CA LYS A 89 -4.48 -13.80 14.12
C LYS A 89 -3.05 -13.30 14.30
N LYS A 90 -2.17 -13.65 13.35
CA LYS A 90 -0.83 -13.04 13.29
C LYS A 90 -0.98 -11.58 12.92
N LEU A 91 -0.55 -10.69 13.82
CA LEU A 91 -0.44 -9.26 13.52
C LEU A 91 0.56 -9.06 12.38
N THR A 92 0.14 -8.29 11.39
CA THR A 92 0.96 -7.92 10.24
C THR A 92 1.32 -6.43 10.32
N GLY A 93 2.34 -5.99 9.58
CA GLY A 93 2.67 -4.56 9.48
C GLY A 93 1.48 -3.69 9.06
N ARG A 94 0.50 -4.24 8.33
CA ARG A 94 -0.77 -3.55 8.08
C ARG A 94 -1.54 -3.22 9.37
N ASP A 95 -1.60 -4.16 10.30
CA ASP A 95 -2.26 -3.96 11.61
C ASP A 95 -1.50 -2.91 12.43
N GLU A 96 -0.17 -2.87 12.36
CA GLU A 96 0.62 -1.79 12.96
C GLU A 96 0.22 -0.41 12.40
N GLN A 97 0.18 -0.27 11.08
CA GLN A 97 -0.20 0.99 10.44
C GLN A 97 -1.63 1.43 10.79
N ASP A 98 -2.56 0.47 10.89
CA ASP A 98 -3.93 0.74 11.30
C ASP A 98 -3.98 1.24 12.76
N ILE A 99 -3.27 0.58 13.67
CA ILE A 99 -3.22 0.98 15.09
C ILE A 99 -2.55 2.36 15.25
N ARG A 100 -1.48 2.65 14.50
CA ARG A 100 -0.84 3.98 14.49
C ARG A 100 -1.79 5.06 13.97
N ARG A 101 -2.56 4.76 12.92
CA ARG A 101 -3.58 5.69 12.40
C ARG A 101 -4.67 5.96 13.42
N LEU A 102 -5.20 4.91 14.05
CA LEU A 102 -6.19 5.02 15.13
C LEU A 102 -5.65 5.87 16.28
N TRP A 103 -4.42 5.64 16.72
CA TRP A 103 -3.77 6.46 17.75
C TRP A 103 -3.70 7.95 17.36
N GLN A 104 -3.27 8.26 16.13
CA GLN A 104 -3.22 9.65 15.65
C GLN A 104 -4.59 10.31 15.54
N GLU A 105 -5.63 9.56 15.18
CA GLU A 105 -7.01 10.06 15.13
C GLU A 105 -7.54 10.34 16.53
N THR A 106 -7.33 9.43 17.48
CA THR A 106 -7.75 9.63 18.87
C THR A 106 -7.00 10.80 19.53
N GLN A 107 -5.69 10.92 19.30
CA GLN A 107 -4.91 12.08 19.76
C GLN A 107 -5.44 13.40 19.17
N ARG A 108 -5.75 13.43 17.87
CA ARG A 108 -6.37 14.61 17.25
C ARG A 108 -7.73 14.97 17.85
N LYS A 109 -8.53 13.98 18.24
CA LYS A 109 -9.83 14.22 18.89
C LYS A 109 -9.71 14.68 20.35
N HIS A 110 -8.65 14.29 21.06
CA HIS A 110 -8.42 14.73 22.43
C HIS A 110 -7.79 16.11 22.54
N TYR A 111 -7.06 16.56 21.51
CA TYR A 111 -6.40 17.88 21.45
C TYR A 111 -7.11 18.90 20.56
N ALA A 112 -8.28 18.57 19.99
CA ALA A 112 -9.14 19.49 19.24
C ALA A 112 -10.36 19.91 20.09
#